data_AF-A0A453CAZ9-F1
#
_entry.id   AF-A0A453CAZ9-F1
#
_cell.length_a   1.000
_cell.length_b   1.000
_cell.length_c   1.000
_cell.angle_alpha   90.00
_cell.angle_beta   90.00
_cell.angle_gamma   90.00
#
_symmetry.space_group_name_H-M   'P 1'
#
loop_
_entity.id
_entity.type
_entity.pdbx_description
1 polymer ?
#
loop_
_entity_poly.entity_id
_entity_poly.type
_entity_poly.pdbx_seq_one_letter_code
_entity_poly.pdbx_strand_id
1 'polypeptide(L)'
;GDPLCDLIPLHLDVFRGDIDLLREYLRSYQLPFLRGKSNNDIYKSVQSSKFSTAAYRAMCYCILHDDNVLAAIFGLWKELRNATSWEEIEHLVWDDLNRYQQSSPTLSS
;
A
#
# COMPACT_ATOMS: atom_id res chain seq x y z
N GLY A 1 -11.59 -8.44 -6.33
CA GLY A 1 -10.14 -8.42 -6.10
C GLY A 1 -9.87 -7.80 -4.74
N ASP A 2 -8.62 -7.76 -4.32
CA ASP A 2 -8.21 -6.96 -3.17
C ASP A 2 -8.25 -5.48 -3.58
N PRO A 3 -8.92 -4.58 -2.83
CA PRO A 3 -8.99 -3.17 -3.18
C PRO A 3 -7.65 -2.45 -3.24
N LEU A 4 -6.58 -3.02 -2.65
CA LEU A 4 -5.22 -2.53 -2.85
C LEU A 4 -4.79 -2.62 -4.33
N CYS A 5 -5.27 -3.62 -5.08
CA CYS A 5 -5.01 -3.73 -6.51
C CYS A 5 -5.57 -2.53 -7.28
N ASP A 6 -6.75 -2.04 -6.90
CA ASP A 6 -7.37 -0.87 -7.56
C ASP A 6 -6.66 0.44 -7.17
N LEU A 7 -6.06 0.49 -5.97
CA LEU A 7 -5.35 1.65 -5.46
C LEU A 7 -4.00 1.89 -6.15
N ILE A 8 -3.29 0.82 -6.52
CA ILE A 8 -1.95 0.90 -7.12
C ILE A 8 -1.93 1.75 -8.40
N PRO A 9 -2.72 1.44 -9.46
CA PRO A 9 -2.73 2.25 -10.68
C PRO A 9 -3.29 3.65 -10.41
N LEU A 10 -4.22 3.82 -9.47
CA LEU A 10 -4.72 5.14 -9.10
C LEU A 10 -3.59 6.02 -8.52
N HIS A 11 -2.79 5.48 -7.61
CA HIS A 11 -1.69 6.24 -7.01
C HIS A 11 -0.57 6.53 -8.01
N LEU A 12 -0.21 5.55 -8.84
CA LEU A 12 0.95 5.66 -9.74
C LEU A 12 0.64 6.39 -11.04
N ASP A 13 -0.51 6.13 -11.67
CA ASP A 13 -0.81 6.70 -13.00
C ASP A 13 -1.62 7.98 -12.92
N VAL A 14 -2.61 8.03 -12.00
CA VAL A 14 -3.51 9.17 -11.87
C VAL A 14 -2.94 10.22 -10.92
N PHE A 15 -2.59 9.84 -9.69
CA PHE A 15 -1.99 10.76 -8.72
C PHE A 15 -0.51 11.02 -9.01
N ARG A 16 0.13 10.19 -9.84
CA ARG A 16 1.56 10.32 -10.20
C ARG A 16 2.47 10.37 -8.98
N GLY A 17 2.14 9.59 -7.95
CA GLY A 17 2.90 9.55 -6.71
C GLY A 17 2.67 10.74 -5.77
N ASP A 18 1.71 11.62 -6.06
CA ASP A 18 1.34 12.70 -5.14
C ASP A 18 0.72 12.13 -3.86
N ILE A 19 1.44 12.32 -2.75
CA ILE A 19 1.10 11.75 -1.46
C ILE A 19 -0.07 12.46 -0.80
N ASP A 20 -0.26 13.75 -1.08
CA ASP A 20 -1.35 14.53 -0.49
C ASP A 20 -2.68 14.15 -1.15
N LEU A 21 -2.67 13.88 -2.47
CA LEU A 21 -3.83 13.29 -3.16
C LEU A 21 -4.16 11.89 -2.64
N LEU A 22 -3.15 11.05 -2.39
CA LEU A 22 -3.37 9.73 -1.79
C LEU A 22 -4.01 9.85 -0.40
N ARG A 23 -3.47 10.72 0.46
CA ARG A 23 -4.00 10.95 1.82
C ARG A 23 -5.44 11.45 1.78
N GLU A 24 -5.74 12.41 0.90
CA GLU A 24 -7.08 12.97 0.80
C GLU A 24 -8.07 11.95 0.25
N TYR A 25 -7.67 11.14 -0.74
CA TYR A 25 -8.47 10.02 -1.23
C TYR A 25 -8.79 9.01 -0.12
N LEU A 26 -7.79 8.57 0.65
CA LEU A 26 -7.99 7.64 1.76
C LEU A 26 -8.92 8.22 2.83
N ARG A 27 -8.73 9.50 3.19
CA ARG A 27 -9.56 10.21 4.17
C ARG A 27 -11.00 10.37 3.70
N SER A 28 -11.20 10.82 2.46
CA SER A 28 -12.52 11.13 1.91
C SER A 28 -13.37 9.89 1.68
N TYR A 29 -12.77 8.81 1.14
CA TYR A 29 -13.50 7.59 0.80
C TYR A 29 -13.53 6.56 1.95
N GLN A 30 -12.81 6.81 3.05
CA GLN A 30 -12.79 5.98 4.26
C GLN A 30 -12.66 4.48 3.98
N LEU A 31 -11.73 4.09 3.10
CA LEU A 31 -11.66 2.74 2.57
C LEU A 31 -11.54 1.69 3.70
N PRO A 32 -12.55 0.80 3.89
CA PRO A 32 -12.61 -0.09 5.04
C PRO A 32 -11.66 -1.29 4.94
N PHE A 33 -10.93 -1.46 3.84
CA PHE A 33 -10.21 -2.68 3.50
C PHE A 33 -8.88 -2.86 4.24
N LEU A 34 -8.39 -1.78 4.87
CA LEU A 34 -7.26 -1.82 5.80
C LEU A 34 -7.69 -2.28 7.21
N ARG A 35 -9.00 -2.51 7.45
CA ARG A 35 -9.54 -2.96 8.75
C ARG A 35 -9.35 -4.46 9.08
N GLY A 36 -8.51 -5.18 8.33
CA GLY A 36 -8.06 -6.54 8.71
C GLY A 36 -9.12 -7.65 8.80
N LYS A 37 -10.36 -7.45 8.32
CA LYS A 37 -11.47 -8.42 8.54
C LYS A 37 -11.66 -9.48 7.44
N SER A 38 -11.13 -9.30 6.23
CA SER A 38 -11.44 -10.18 5.09
C SER A 38 -10.47 -11.35 4.88
N ASN A 39 -9.27 -11.33 5.46
CA ASN A 39 -8.21 -12.30 5.13
C ASN A 39 -7.78 -13.15 6.34
N ASN A 40 -8.70 -13.41 7.27
CA ASN A 40 -8.40 -13.95 8.60
C ASN A 40 -7.80 -15.37 8.64
N ASP A 41 -7.86 -16.15 7.55
CA ASP A 41 -7.47 -17.57 7.62
C ASP A 41 -6.10 -17.87 6.99
N ILE A 42 -5.63 -17.08 6.02
CA ILE A 42 -4.29 -17.26 5.43
C ILE A 42 -3.22 -16.48 6.21
N TYR A 43 -3.57 -15.32 6.78
CA TYR A 43 -2.61 -14.41 7.40
C TYR A 43 -2.45 -14.64 8.91
N LYS A 44 -3.28 -15.49 9.53
CA LYS A 44 -3.08 -15.93 10.93
C LYS A 44 -1.84 -16.82 11.10
N SER A 45 -1.47 -17.59 10.09
CA SER A 45 -0.27 -18.46 10.13
C SER A 45 1.03 -17.67 9.97
N VAL A 46 0.96 -16.49 9.36
CA VAL A 46 2.08 -15.56 9.17
C VAL A 46 1.94 -14.39 10.16
N GLN A 47 1.90 -14.70 11.45
CA GLN A 47 1.78 -13.73 12.54
C GLN A 47 3.09 -12.95 12.79
N SER A 48 3.82 -12.62 11.73
CA SER A 48 4.93 -11.69 11.78
C SER A 48 4.37 -10.31 11.46
N SER A 49 4.41 -9.41 12.45
CA SER A 49 3.73 -8.10 12.46
C SER A 49 3.97 -7.22 11.23
N LYS A 50 5.07 -7.45 10.49
CA LYS A 50 5.41 -6.68 9.28
C LYS A 50 4.63 -7.11 8.03
N PHE A 51 4.16 -8.36 7.95
CA PHE A 51 3.51 -8.87 6.74
C PHE A 51 2.02 -8.58 6.66
N SER A 52 1.42 -8.09 7.75
CA SER A 52 0.03 -7.66 7.82
C SER A 52 -0.16 -6.17 7.51
N THR A 53 0.92 -5.44 7.22
CA THR A 53 0.87 -4.01 6.93
C THR A 53 0.31 -3.76 5.53
N ALA A 54 -0.43 -2.66 5.39
CA ALA A 54 -0.99 -2.23 4.11
C ALA A 54 0.09 -2.02 3.05
N ALA A 55 1.19 -1.38 3.46
CA ALA A 55 2.30 -1.05 2.58
C ALA A 55 2.98 -2.29 2.04
N TYR A 56 3.28 -3.27 2.90
CA TYR A 56 3.87 -4.55 2.48
C TYR A 56 2.99 -5.25 1.45
N ARG A 57 1.68 -5.33 1.72
CA ARG A 57 0.72 -5.94 0.78
C ARG A 57 0.65 -5.19 -0.54
N ALA A 58 0.58 -3.86 -0.51
CA ALA A 58 0.60 -3.03 -1.71
C ALA A 58 1.88 -3.27 -2.52
N MET A 59 3.02 -3.38 -1.86
CA MET A 59 4.29 -3.66 -2.52
C MET A 59 4.34 -5.07 -3.12
N CYS A 60 3.83 -6.09 -2.42
CA CYS A 60 3.68 -7.43 -2.98
C CYS A 60 2.80 -7.43 -4.23
N TYR A 61 1.69 -6.69 -4.22
CA TYR A 61 0.84 -6.54 -5.39
C TYR A 61 1.53 -5.81 -6.54
N CYS A 62 2.39 -4.82 -6.25
CA CYS A 62 3.21 -4.16 -7.28
C CYS A 62 4.19 -5.13 -7.95
N ILE A 63 4.79 -6.05 -7.19
CA ILE A 63 5.74 -7.05 -7.70
C ILE A 63 5.03 -8.13 -8.52
N LEU A 64 3.83 -8.53 -8.10
CA LEU A 64 3.02 -9.57 -8.76
C LEU A 64 2.11 -9.02 -9.87
N HIS A 65 2.15 -7.72 -10.14
CA HIS A 65 1.27 -7.09 -11.12
C HIS A 65 1.63 -7.53 -12.55
N ASP A 66 0.61 -7.73 -13.39
CA ASP A 66 0.81 -8.12 -14.80
C ASP A 66 1.47 -7.00 -15.63
N ASP A 67 1.17 -5.74 -15.28
CA ASP A 67 1.81 -4.55 -15.85
C ASP A 67 3.12 -4.18 -15.16
N ASN A 68 3.94 -3.36 -15.84
CA ASN A 68 5.25 -2.91 -15.33
C ASN A 68 5.14 -1.77 -14.30
N VAL A 69 4.49 -2.06 -13.18
CA VAL A 69 4.27 -1.15 -12.05
C VAL A 69 5.59 -0.64 -11.46
N LEU A 70 6.61 -1.50 -11.37
CA LEU A 70 7.92 -1.12 -10.85
C LEU A 70 8.61 -0.05 -11.71
N ALA A 71 8.47 -0.11 -13.04
CA ALA A 71 9.00 0.95 -13.90
C ALA A 71 8.31 2.30 -13.65
N ALA A 72 7.00 2.30 -13.38
CA ALA A 72 6.28 3.51 -12.99
C ALA A 72 6.83 4.07 -11.67
N ILE A 73 7.01 3.21 -10.65
CA ILE A 73 7.60 3.60 -9.36
C ILE A 73 8.99 4.22 -9.53
N PHE A 74 9.92 3.54 -10.22
CA PHE A 74 11.28 4.07 -10.43
C PHE A 74 11.34 5.28 -11.37
N GLY A 75 10.29 5.49 -12.17
CA GLY A 75 10.10 6.66 -13.01
C GLY A 75 9.70 7.90 -12.21
N LEU A 76 8.79 7.73 -11.25
CA LEU A 76 8.26 8.79 -10.39
C LEU A 76 9.25 9.20 -9.31
N TRP A 77 9.78 8.24 -8.55
CA TRP A 77 10.72 8.49 -7.45
C TRP A 77 12.14 8.13 -7.87
N LYS A 78 12.88 9.10 -8.44
CA LYS A 78 14.25 8.89 -8.95
C LYS A 78 15.24 8.46 -7.88
N GLU A 79 15.01 8.83 -6.62
CA GLU A 79 15.83 8.44 -5.47
C GLU A 79 15.82 6.93 -5.21
N LEU A 80 14.74 6.24 -5.58
CA LEU A 80 14.63 4.78 -5.45
C LEU A 80 15.58 4.00 -6.37
N ARG A 81 16.21 4.66 -7.35
CA ARG A 81 17.25 4.03 -8.18
C ARG A 81 18.49 3.64 -7.38
N ASN A 82 18.68 4.25 -6.21
CA ASN A 82 19.76 3.95 -5.29
C ASN A 82 19.30 3.09 -4.11
N ALA A 83 18.02 2.69 -4.07
CA ALA A 83 17.50 1.86 -3.00
C ALA A 83 18.24 0.51 -2.97
N THR A 84 18.56 0.04 -1.77
CA THR A 84 19.31 -1.20 -1.55
C THR A 84 18.44 -2.35 -1.05
N SER A 85 17.18 -2.06 -0.72
CA SER A 85 16.21 -3.04 -0.22
C SER A 85 14.79 -2.76 -0.71
N TRP A 86 13.93 -3.78 -0.69
CA TRP A 86 12.51 -3.64 -1.03
C TRP A 86 11.75 -2.88 0.06
N GLU A 87 12.21 -2.98 1.30
CA GLU A 87 11.67 -2.27 2.46
C GLU A 87 11.82 -0.76 2.31
N GLU A 88 12.94 -0.27 1.74
CA GLU A 88 13.12 1.16 1.43
C GLU A 88 12.11 1.65 0.39
N ILE A 89 11.86 0.86 -0.65
CA ILE A 89 10.87 1.18 -1.70
C ILE A 89 9.46 1.17 -1.11
N GLU A 90 9.11 0.11 -0.36
CA GLU A 90 7.83 -0.01 0.34
C GLU A 90 7.58 1.23 1.22
N HIS A 91 8.56 1.59 2.05
CA HIS A 91 8.43 2.70 2.98
C HIS A 91 8.25 4.03 2.24
N LEU A 92 9.00 4.28 1.17
CA LEU A 92 8.88 5.55 0.45
C LEU A 92 7.52 5.70 -0.26
N VAL A 93 7.05 4.63 -0.90
CA VAL A 93 5.87 4.69 -1.77
C VAL A 93 4.57 4.49 -0.98
N TRP A 94 4.56 3.63 0.04
CA TRP A 94 3.34 3.10 0.62
C TRP A 94 3.18 3.30 2.14
N ASP A 95 4.13 3.91 2.85
CA ASP A 95 4.05 4.07 4.32
C ASP A 95 2.80 4.82 4.79
N ASP A 96 2.26 5.73 3.99
CA ASP A 96 1.00 6.42 4.31
C ASP A 96 -0.20 5.48 4.40
N LEU A 97 -0.18 4.32 3.73
CA LEU A 97 -1.19 3.27 3.90
C LEU A 97 -1.12 2.66 5.30
N ASN A 98 0.09 2.48 5.85
CA ASN A 98 0.28 1.98 7.21
C ASN A 98 -0.24 2.99 8.23
N ARG A 99 0.06 4.27 8.03
CA ARG A 99 -0.44 5.37 8.87
C ARG A 99 -1.96 5.44 8.85
N TYR A 100 -2.57 5.27 7.69
CA TYR A 100 -4.02 5.23 7.57
C TYR A 100 -4.62 3.98 8.24
N GLN A 101 -3.99 2.80 8.08
CA GLN A 101 -4.40 1.57 8.76
C GLN A 101 -4.35 1.70 10.29
N GLN A 102 -3.35 2.38 10.84
CA GLN A 102 -3.17 2.59 12.28
C GLN A 102 -4.07 3.70 12.86
N SER A 103 -4.32 4.75 12.09
CA SER A 103 -5.14 5.90 12.52
C SER A 103 -6.65 5.65 12.44
N SER A 104 -7.06 4.63 11.70
CA SER A 104 -8.46 4.23 11.63
C SER A 104 -8.90 3.67 12.99
N PRO A 105 -9.87 4.29 13.71
CA PRO A 105 -10.36 3.73 14.95
C PRO A 105 -10.90 2.32 14.67
N THR A 106 -10.40 1.35 15.42
CA THR A 106 -11.07 0.06 15.56
C THR A 106 -12.50 0.40 15.99
N LEU A 107 -13.50 0.16 15.13
CA LEU A 107 -14.87 0.13 15.62
C LEU A 107 -14.88 -0.99 16.66
N SER A 108 -14.84 -0.58 17.93
CA SER A 108 -15.18 -1.40 19.07
C SER A 108 -16.51 -2.08 18.72
N SER A 109 -16.43 -3.40 18.54
CA SER A 109 -17.62 -4.26 18.42
C SER A 109 -18.41 -4.25 19.71
#